data_AF-A0A7Y7Z4R4-F1
#
_entry.id   AF-A0A7Y7Z4R4-F1
#
_cell.length_a   1.000
_cell.length_b   1.000
_cell.length_c   1.000
_cell.angle_alpha   90.00
_cell.angle_beta   90.00
_cell.angle_gamma   90.00
#
_symmetry.space_group_name_H-M   'P 1'
#
loop_
_entity.id
_entity.type
_entity.pdbx_description
1 polymer ?
#
loop_
_entity_poly.entity_id
_entity_poly.type
_entity_poly.pdbx_seq_one_letter_code
_entity_poly.pdbx_strand_id
1 'polypeptide(L)'
;MNVKRLSLVTGVLAVWAGACLAAPSGVIQFHGSIVEPSCNSAAPGGSTVELKGCPQALRGSQLAVQPVGTVKALGTAQANVKLVADSRDGRYYDQRYVLVDALGKPIQSGAYVVTLSAP
;
A
#
# COMPACT_ATOMS: atom_id res chain seq x y z
N MET A 1 25.03 -38.83 -89.55
CA MET A 1 24.58 -37.52 -89.02
C MET A 1 23.92 -37.77 -87.66
N ASN A 2 24.49 -37.25 -86.56
CA ASN A 2 23.94 -37.43 -85.21
C ASN A 2 23.52 -36.08 -84.64
N VAL A 3 22.21 -35.87 -84.47
CA VAL A 3 21.65 -34.65 -83.88
C VAL A 3 21.46 -34.88 -82.38
N LYS A 4 22.25 -34.19 -81.54
CA LYS A 4 22.07 -34.20 -80.08
C LYS A 4 20.99 -33.18 -79.71
N ARG A 5 19.90 -33.64 -79.09
CA ARG A 5 18.88 -32.77 -78.49
C ARG A 5 19.29 -32.47 -77.04
N LEU A 6 19.42 -31.19 -76.72
CA LEU A 6 19.64 -30.69 -75.35
C LEU A 6 18.28 -30.35 -74.74
N SER A 7 17.96 -30.98 -73.61
CA SER A 7 16.75 -30.73 -72.83
C SER A 7 17.05 -29.66 -71.78
N LEU A 8 16.33 -28.53 -71.83
CA LEU A 8 16.41 -27.44 -70.86
C LEU A 8 15.34 -27.63 -69.80
N VAL A 9 15.74 -27.84 -68.55
CA VAL A 9 14.83 -27.94 -67.40
C VAL A 9 14.88 -26.62 -66.64
N THR A 10 13.77 -25.88 -66.64
CA THR A 10 13.57 -24.68 -65.82
C THR A 10 12.79 -25.03 -64.56
N GLY A 11 13.40 -24.87 -63.39
CA GLY A 11 12.76 -25.08 -62.08
C GLY A 11 12.26 -23.76 -61.48
N VAL A 12 11.07 -23.80 -60.88
CA VAL A 12 10.47 -22.68 -60.14
C VAL A 12 10.61 -22.97 -58.64
N LEU A 13 11.28 -22.08 -57.91
CA LEU A 13 11.41 -22.15 -56.44
C LEU A 13 10.45 -21.13 -55.81
N ALA A 14 9.40 -21.61 -55.14
CA ALA A 14 8.54 -20.79 -54.30
C ALA A 14 9.11 -20.77 -52.87
N VAL A 15 9.69 -19.64 -52.45
CA VAL A 15 10.13 -19.43 -51.07
C VAL A 15 8.96 -18.90 -50.26
N TRP A 16 8.45 -19.71 -49.34
CA TRP A 16 7.40 -19.30 -48.40
C TRP A 16 8.07 -18.55 -47.24
N ALA A 17 7.99 -17.22 -47.23
CA ALA A 17 8.42 -16.40 -46.11
C ALA A 17 7.34 -16.45 -45.02
N GLY A 18 7.47 -17.36 -44.06
CA GLY A 18 6.65 -17.36 -42.85
C GLY A 18 6.99 -16.14 -42.01
N ALA A 19 6.06 -15.19 -41.91
CA ALA A 19 6.21 -14.05 -40.99
C ALA A 19 6.18 -14.58 -39.55
N CYS A 20 7.32 -14.50 -38.84
CA CYS A 20 7.39 -14.72 -37.40
C CYS A 20 6.61 -13.61 -36.70
N LEU A 21 5.34 -13.84 -36.41
CA LEU A 21 4.54 -13.03 -35.50
C LEU A 21 4.98 -13.34 -34.06
N ALA A 22 6.05 -12.70 -33.59
CA ALA A 22 6.36 -12.67 -32.17
C ALA A 22 5.37 -11.70 -31.50
N ALA A 23 4.26 -12.23 -30.98
CA ALA A 23 3.34 -11.48 -30.15
C ALA A 23 4.06 -11.04 -28.85
N PRO A 24 4.01 -9.75 -28.45
CA PRO A 24 4.46 -9.34 -27.13
C PRO A 24 3.34 -9.68 -26.14
N SER A 25 3.26 -10.92 -25.68
CA SER A 25 2.23 -11.31 -24.70
C SER A 25 2.88 -11.84 -23.42
N GLY A 26 2.99 -10.95 -22.44
CA GLY A 26 3.39 -11.32 -21.09
C GLY A 26 3.40 -10.14 -20.16
N VAL A 27 2.24 -9.55 -19.88
CA VAL A 27 2.10 -8.67 -18.71
C VAL A 27 2.08 -9.60 -17.50
N ILE A 28 3.12 -9.56 -16.66
CA ILE A 28 3.13 -10.29 -15.39
C ILE A 28 2.19 -9.54 -14.45
N GLN A 29 1.00 -10.08 -14.23
CA GLN A 29 0.06 -9.58 -13.24
C GLN A 29 0.33 -10.24 -11.90
N PHE A 30 0.85 -9.46 -10.96
CA PHE A 30 0.96 -9.89 -9.57
C PHE A 30 -0.40 -9.72 -8.90
N HIS A 31 -1.10 -10.84 -8.71
CA HIS A 31 -2.27 -10.90 -7.85
C HIS A 31 -1.81 -11.29 -6.45
N GLY A 32 -1.96 -10.38 -5.50
CA GLY A 32 -1.79 -10.63 -4.08
C GLY A 32 -2.90 -9.94 -3.31
N SER A 33 -3.48 -10.63 -2.35
CA SER A 33 -4.36 -10.04 -1.33
C SER A 33 -3.59 -10.01 -0.02
N ILE A 34 -3.52 -8.86 0.63
CA ILE A 34 -3.00 -8.77 1.99
C ILE A 34 -4.06 -9.41 2.90
N VAL A 35 -3.78 -10.64 3.36
CA VAL A 35 -4.69 -11.45 4.21
C VAL A 35 -4.44 -11.23 5.70
N GLU A 36 -3.45 -10.40 6.04
CA GLU A 36 -3.15 -10.08 7.44
C GLU A 36 -4.21 -9.11 7.98
N PRO A 37 -4.81 -9.40 9.15
CA PRO A 37 -5.79 -8.52 9.73
C PRO A 37 -5.14 -7.14 9.96
N SER A 38 -5.80 -6.11 9.44
CA SER A 38 -5.51 -4.74 9.79
C SER A 38 -5.59 -4.57 11.31
N CYS A 39 -4.76 -3.70 11.87
CA CYS A 39 -4.77 -3.44 13.30
C CYS A 39 -6.16 -3.00 13.80
N ASN A 40 -6.58 -3.47 14.98
CA ASN A 40 -7.83 -3.05 15.58
C ASN A 40 -7.63 -1.69 16.27
N SER A 41 -8.27 -0.65 15.74
CA SER A 41 -8.25 0.68 16.33
C SER A 41 -9.50 0.92 17.19
N ALA A 42 -9.29 1.35 18.42
CA ALA A 42 -10.35 1.72 19.34
C ALA A 42 -10.08 3.11 19.92
N ALA A 43 -11.13 3.92 20.05
CA ALA A 43 -11.10 5.20 20.77
C ALA A 43 -12.09 5.10 21.93
N PRO A 44 -11.70 4.50 23.08
CA PRO A 44 -12.61 4.22 24.19
C PRO A 44 -13.19 5.48 24.85
N GLY A 45 -12.70 6.66 24.48
CA GLY A 45 -13.23 7.95 24.87
C GLY A 45 -12.13 8.94 25.28
N GLY A 46 -12.46 10.22 25.25
CA GLY A 46 -11.55 11.31 25.61
C GLY A 46 -10.40 11.46 24.61
N SER A 47 -9.19 11.63 25.13
CA SER A 47 -7.97 11.85 24.33
C SER A 47 -7.25 10.57 23.91
N THR A 48 -7.78 9.39 24.22
CA THR A 48 -7.05 8.13 24.07
C THR A 48 -7.38 7.41 22.76
N VAL A 49 -6.35 6.85 22.12
CA VAL A 49 -6.45 6.00 20.94
C VAL A 49 -5.67 4.73 21.21
N GLU A 50 -6.31 3.57 21.07
CA GLU A 50 -5.71 2.26 21.26
C GLU A 50 -5.60 1.56 19.91
N LEU A 51 -4.46 0.93 19.68
CA LEU A 51 -4.16 0.05 18.57
C LEU A 51 -3.87 -1.32 19.15
N LYS A 52 -4.63 -2.34 18.78
CA LYS A 52 -4.49 -3.71 19.29
C LYS A 52 -4.28 -4.72 18.18
N GLY A 53 -3.41 -5.69 18.42
CA GLY A 53 -3.11 -6.76 17.48
C GLY A 53 -2.48 -6.24 16.18
N CYS A 54 -1.74 -5.14 16.22
CA CYS A 54 -1.05 -4.63 15.04
C CYS A 54 0.12 -5.56 14.66
N PRO A 55 0.28 -5.98 13.39
CA PRO A 55 1.45 -6.78 12.98
C PRO A 55 2.73 -5.94 13.03
N GLN A 56 3.88 -6.57 13.30
CA GLN A 56 5.17 -5.87 13.41
C GLN A 56 5.53 -5.01 12.19
N ALA A 57 5.01 -5.31 10.99
CA ALA A 57 5.21 -4.52 9.79
C ALA A 57 4.68 -3.08 9.90
N LEU A 58 3.62 -2.85 10.68
CA LEU A 58 3.10 -1.51 10.95
C LEU A 58 3.85 -0.79 12.08
N ARG A 59 4.84 -1.42 12.71
CA ARG A 59 5.57 -0.79 13.81
C ARG A 59 6.40 0.37 13.26
N GLY A 60 6.26 1.54 13.89
CA GLY A 60 6.88 2.78 13.38
C GLY A 60 6.04 3.50 12.32
N SER A 61 4.78 3.09 12.12
CA SER A 61 3.81 3.86 11.34
C SER A 61 3.75 5.31 11.80
N GLN A 62 3.57 6.21 10.84
CA GLN A 62 3.36 7.62 11.13
C GLN A 62 1.90 7.85 11.49
N LEU A 63 1.66 8.56 12.60
CA LEU A 63 0.31 8.98 12.98
C LEU A 63 0.19 10.49 12.72
N ALA A 64 -0.73 10.85 11.83
CA ALA A 64 -1.11 12.23 11.58
C ALA A 64 -2.45 12.53 12.25
N VAL A 65 -2.58 13.69 12.88
CA VAL A 65 -3.81 14.13 13.54
C VAL A 65 -4.29 15.41 12.89
N GLN A 66 -5.57 15.44 12.53
CA GLN A 66 -6.19 16.61 11.91
C GLN A 66 -7.50 16.94 12.62
N PRO A 67 -7.73 18.21 13.02
CA PRO A 67 -9.01 18.61 13.58
C PRO A 67 -10.09 18.59 12.50
N VAL A 68 -11.27 18.08 12.84
CA VAL A 68 -12.46 18.17 11.97
C VAL A 68 -12.99 19.60 12.07
N GLY A 69 -12.82 20.37 11.01
CA GLY A 69 -13.00 21.84 10.96
C GLY A 69 -14.40 22.40 11.24
N THR A 70 -15.31 21.65 11.87
CA THR A 70 -16.66 22.11 12.22
C THR A 70 -16.83 22.47 13.69
N VAL A 71 -15.93 22.05 14.57
CA VAL A 71 -15.90 22.52 15.96
C VAL A 71 -14.91 23.67 16.08
N LYS A 72 -15.39 24.84 16.54
CA LYS A 72 -14.58 25.90 17.14
C LYS A 72 -13.85 25.34 18.36
N ALA A 73 -12.88 24.46 18.17
CA ALA A 73 -11.78 24.35 19.11
C ALA A 73 -11.18 25.76 19.16
N LEU A 74 -11.09 26.34 20.36
CA LEU A 74 -10.46 27.63 20.57
C LEU A 74 -9.04 27.56 20.00
N GLY A 75 -8.85 28.17 18.83
CA GLY A 75 -7.63 28.06 18.05
C GLY A 75 -7.57 26.78 17.21
N THR A 76 -6.99 26.90 16.02
CA THR A 76 -6.35 25.80 15.29
C THR A 76 -5.33 25.11 16.21
N ALA A 77 -5.81 24.31 17.15
CA ALA A 77 -4.99 23.65 18.14
C ALA A 77 -4.25 22.55 17.41
N GLN A 78 -2.95 22.77 17.22
CA GLN A 78 -2.06 21.73 16.75
C GLN A 78 -2.18 20.56 17.73
N ALA A 79 -2.76 19.47 17.26
CA ALA A 79 -2.94 18.24 18.01
C ALA A 79 -1.85 17.27 17.58
N ASN A 80 -1.12 16.74 18.56
CA ASN A 80 -0.11 15.71 18.37
C ASN A 80 -0.57 14.43 19.06
N VAL A 81 0.03 13.31 18.69
CA VAL A 81 -0.19 12.02 19.35
C VAL A 81 1.07 11.64 20.11
N LYS A 82 0.91 11.29 21.37
CA LYS A 82 1.96 10.82 22.24
C LYS A 82 1.74 9.35 22.55
N LEU A 83 2.74 8.51 22.30
CA LEU A 83 2.74 7.12 22.72
C LEU A 83 2.86 7.06 24.26
N VAL A 84 1.91 6.39 24.91
CA VAL A 84 1.86 6.25 26.38
C VAL A 84 2.02 4.80 26.85
N ALA A 85 1.74 3.83 25.97
CA ALA A 85 2.05 2.43 26.24
C ALA A 85 2.41 1.72 24.93
N ASP A 86 3.42 0.86 24.97
CA ASP A 86 3.81 -0.06 23.90
C ASP A 86 3.99 -1.44 24.53
N SER A 87 3.22 -2.41 24.07
CA SER A 87 3.30 -3.80 24.48
C SER A 87 3.53 -4.66 23.25
N ARG A 88 4.43 -5.63 23.36
CA ARG A 88 4.76 -6.53 22.26
C ARG A 88 4.35 -7.94 22.64
N ASP A 89 3.54 -8.55 21.77
CA ASP A 89 3.14 -9.94 21.90
C ASP A 89 3.55 -10.73 20.65
N GLY A 90 4.80 -11.18 20.65
CA GLY A 90 5.40 -11.94 19.55
C GLY A 90 5.39 -11.18 18.21
N ARG A 91 4.54 -11.65 17.28
CA ARG A 91 4.37 -11.07 15.92
C ARG A 91 3.41 -9.89 15.88
N TYR A 92 2.74 -9.59 16.99
CA TYR A 92 1.80 -8.50 17.13
C TYR A 92 2.25 -7.51 18.21
N TYR A 93 1.69 -6.31 18.20
CA TYR A 93 1.89 -5.31 19.22
C TYR A 93 0.59 -4.57 19.53
N ASP A 94 0.52 -4.08 20.76
CA ASP A 94 -0.54 -3.22 21.25
C ASP A 94 0.07 -1.87 21.65
N GLN A 95 -0.48 -0.79 21.13
CA GLN A 95 -0.04 0.56 21.43
C GLN A 95 -1.18 1.42 21.91
N ARG A 96 -0.89 2.30 22.86
CA ARG A 96 -1.83 3.29 23.34
C ARG A 96 -1.24 4.67 23.17
N TYR A 97 -2.01 5.54 22.55
CA TYR A 97 -1.69 6.92 22.26
C TYR A 97 -2.64 7.86 22.97
N VAL A 98 -2.15 9.06 23.25
CA VAL A 98 -2.92 10.18 23.78
C VAL A 98 -2.77 11.37 22.85
N LEU A 99 -3.90 11.95 22.47
CA LEU A 99 -4.00 13.23 21.78
C LEU A 99 -3.60 14.35 22.75
N VAL A 100 -2.57 15.10 22.40
CA VAL A 100 -2.03 16.20 23.20
C VAL A 100 -1.97 17.49 22.39
N ASP A 101 -2.10 18.62 23.06
CA ASP A 101 -1.92 19.94 22.46
C ASP A 101 -0.43 20.25 22.19
N ALA A 102 -0.15 21.45 21.67
CA ALA A 102 1.21 21.95 21.45
C ALA A 102 2.05 22.05 22.74
N LEU A 103 1.43 22.06 23.92
CA LEU A 103 2.08 22.08 25.22
C LEU A 103 2.23 20.67 25.83
N GLY A 104 1.84 19.62 25.09
CA GLY A 104 1.88 18.24 25.56
C GLY A 104 0.77 17.87 26.55
N LYS A 105 -0.26 18.70 26.73
CA LYS A 105 -1.40 18.42 27.60
C LYS A 105 -2.46 17.61 26.86
N PRO A 106 -3.10 16.62 27.50
CA PRO A 106 -4.17 15.84 26.88
C PRO A 106 -5.34 16.72 26.42
N ILE A 107 -5.77 16.56 25.18
CA ILE A 107 -6.89 17.30 24.60
C ILE A 107 -8.20 16.70 25.13
N GLN A 108 -8.98 17.48 25.88
CA GLN A 108 -10.21 16.97 26.50
C GLN A 108 -11.46 17.09 25.63
N SER A 109 -11.41 17.90 24.57
CA SER A 109 -12.57 18.16 23.71
C SER A 109 -12.18 18.47 22.27
N GLY A 110 -13.13 18.23 21.36
CA GLY A 110 -12.97 18.41 19.92
C GLY A 110 -13.11 17.11 19.15
N ALA A 111 -13.26 17.23 17.84
CA ALA A 111 -13.32 16.10 16.91
C ALA A 111 -12.02 16.09 16.10
N TYR A 112 -11.35 14.93 16.08
CA TYR A 112 -10.06 14.76 15.42
C TYR A 112 -10.08 13.49 14.57
N VAL A 113 -9.49 13.57 13.39
CA VAL A 113 -9.19 12.42 12.55
C VAL A 113 -7.74 12.02 12.82
N VAL A 114 -7.54 10.75 13.17
CA VAL A 114 -6.21 10.16 13.35
C VAL A 114 -5.97 9.22 12.17
N THR A 115 -4.95 9.51 11.38
CA THR A 115 -4.55 8.72 10.21
C THR A 115 -3.28 7.97 10.53
N LEU A 116 -3.32 6.64 10.42
CA LEU A 116 -2.16 5.75 10.55
C LEU A 116 -1.61 5.43 9.16
N SER A 117 -0.35 5.75 8.90
CA SER A 117 0.34 5.44 7.64
C SER A 117 1.46 4.43 7.90
N ALA A 118 1.33 3.23 7.32
CA ALA A 118 2.34 2.18 7.40
C ALA A 118 3.61 2.56 6.61
N PRO A 119 4.80 2.11 7.05
CA PRO A 119 6.07 2.34 6.35
C PRO A 119 6.19 1.56 5.03
#